data_AF-A0A842S5F9-F1
#
_entry.id   AF-A0A842S5F9-F1
#
_cell.length_a   1.000
_cell.length_b   1.000
_cell.length_c   1.000
_cell.angle_alpha   90.00
_cell.angle_beta   90.00
_cell.angle_gamma   90.00
#
_symmetry.space_group_name_H-M   'P 1'
#
loop_
_entity.id
_entity.type
_entity.pdbx_description
1 polymer ?
#
loop_
_entity_poly.entity_id
_entity_poly.type
_entity_poly.pdbx_seq_one_letter_code
_entity_poly.pdbx_strand_id
1 'polypeptide(L)' 'MLTSKFYVCLECDCEYENKMNLAICPECLEKEKRNYRNGTLSKYETVNMYLRALKDK' A
#
# COMPACT_ATOMS: atom_id res chain seq x y z
N MET A 1 16.12 -14.53 15.99
CA MET A 1 16.31 -14.21 14.55
C MET A 1 15.06 -13.49 14.08
N LEU A 2 15.14 -12.21 13.74
CA LEU A 2 14.04 -11.49 13.07
C LEU A 2 14.09 -11.90 11.60
N THR A 3 13.28 -12.89 11.21
CA THR A 3 13.09 -13.21 9.80
C THR A 3 12.27 -12.08 9.19
N SER A 4 12.92 -11.13 8.51
CA SER A 4 12.23 -10.15 7.68
C SER A 4 11.37 -10.91 6.67
N LYS A 5 10.05 -10.77 6.78
CA LYS A 5 9.11 -11.37 5.83
C LYS A 5 9.07 -10.47 4.60
N PHE A 6 9.63 -10.96 3.51
CA PHE A 6 9.49 -10.37 2.19
C PHE A 6 8.19 -10.88 1.55
N TYR A 7 7.51 -9.98 0.84
CA TYR A 7 6.26 -10.25 0.14
C TYR A 7 6.41 -9.82 -1.31
N VAL A 8 5.66 -10.45 -2.21
CA VAL A 8 5.58 -10.04 -3.61
C VAL A 8 4.35 -9.17 -3.78
N CYS A 9 4.52 -7.99 -4.38
CA CYS A 9 3.40 -7.11 -4.71
C CYS A 9 2.75 -7.56 -6.02
N LEU A 10 1.44 -7.81 -5.97
CA LEU A 10 0.68 -8.34 -7.12
C LEU A 10 0.43 -7.32 -8.24
N GLU A 11 0.85 -6.06 -8.08
CA GLU A 11 0.73 -5.03 -9.12
C GLU A 11 1.99 -4.86 -9.98
N CYS A 12 3.17 -5.08 -9.39
CA CYS A 12 4.48 -4.81 -10.01
C CYS A 12 5.37 -6.06 -10.04
N ASP A 13 4.93 -7.17 -9.44
CA ASP A 13 5.72 -8.39 -9.17
C ASP A 13 7.03 -8.12 -8.40
N CYS A 14 7.10 -7.00 -7.69
CA CYS A 14 8.28 -6.57 -6.97
C CYS A 14 8.27 -7.06 -5.53
N GLU A 15 9.42 -7.55 -5.05
CA GLU A 15 9.59 -7.98 -3.66
C GLU A 15 9.76 -6.77 -2.73
N TYR A 16 9.07 -6.80 -1.59
CA TYR A 16 9.13 -5.73 -0.61
C TYR A 16 8.96 -6.24 0.83
N GLU A 17 9.48 -5.48 1.79
CA GLU A 17 9.22 -5.71 3.20
C GLU A 17 7.89 -5.08 3.60
N ASN A 18 6.92 -5.89 4.05
CA ASN A 18 5.59 -5.38 4.38
C ASN A 18 5.51 -4.78 5.80
N LYS A 19 6.21 -3.67 6.02
CA LYS A 19 6.19 -2.94 7.30
C LYS A 19 4.83 -2.29 7.60
N MET A 20 4.06 -2.01 6.55
CA MET A 20 2.79 -1.29 6.64
C MET A 20 1.57 -2.22 6.76
N ASN A 21 1.75 -3.55 6.68
CA ASN A 21 0.66 -4.53 6.57
C ASN A 21 -0.33 -4.18 5.44
N LEU A 22 0.18 -3.72 4.30
CA LEU A 22 -0.60 -3.41 3.11
C LEU A 22 -0.39 -4.48 2.04
N ALA A 23 -1.41 -4.69 1.20
CA ALA A 23 -1.37 -5.67 0.11
C ALA A 23 -0.55 -5.20 -1.11
N ILE A 24 0.11 -4.04 -1.02
CA ILE A 24 0.88 -3.43 -2.10
C ILE A 24 2.24 -2.97 -1.60
N CYS A 25 3.21 -2.90 -2.50
CA CYS A 25 4.52 -2.33 -2.21
C CYS A 25 4.46 -0.80 -2.01
N PRO A 26 5.51 -0.19 -1.44
CA PRO A 26 5.60 1.26 -1.27
C PRO A 26 5.46 2.05 -2.58
N GLU A 27 6.01 1.54 -3.68
CA GLU A 27 5.93 2.21 -4.98
C GLU A 27 4.51 2.27 -5.53
N CYS A 28 3.79 1.15 -5.47
CA CYS A 28 2.38 1.09 -5.85
C CYS A 28 1.52 1.92 -4.90
N LEU A 29 1.87 2.01 -3.62
CA LEU A 29 1.17 2.87 -2.67
C LEU A 29 1.27 4.36 -3.04
N GLU A 30 2.39 4.83 -3.58
CA GLU A 30 2.50 6.20 -4.07
C GLU A 30 1.58 6.46 -5.28
N LYS A 31 1.38 5.46 -6.14
CA LYS A 31 0.37 5.54 -7.22
C LYS A 31 -1.04 5.63 -6.64
N GLU A 32 -1.38 4.79 -5.67
CA GLU A 32 -2.68 4.81 -5.01
C GLU A 32 -2.94 6.12 -4.25
N LYS A 33 -1.92 6.71 -3.61
CA LYS A 33 -2.02 8.04 -3.00
C LYS A 33 -2.41 9.11 -4.01
N ARG A 34 -1.85 9.09 -5.22
CA ARG A 34 -2.23 10.03 -6.29
C ARG A 34 -3.65 9.81 -6.76
N ASN A 35 -4.04 8.55 -6.99
CA ASN A 35 -5.41 8.19 -7.37
C ASN A 35 -6.43 8.67 -6.32
N TYR A 36 -6.14 8.45 -5.05
CA TYR A 36 -7.00 8.86 -3.94
C TYR A 36 -7.14 10.37 -3.80
N ARG A 37 -6.06 11.14 -4.03
CA ARG A 37 -6.15 12.61 -4.11
C ARG A 37 -7.05 13.09 -5.23
N ASN A 38 -7.14 12.33 -6.32
CA ASN A 38 -8.04 12.60 -7.44
C ASN A 38 -9.46 12.02 -7.23
N GLY A 39 -9.78 11.53 -6.04
CA GLY A 39 -11.10 10.97 -5.71
C GLY A 39 -11.31 9.52 -6.17
N THR A 40 -10.28 8.83 -6.64
CA THR A 40 -10.36 7.42 -7.05
C THR A 40 -9.94 6.50 -5.90
N LEU A 41 -10.81 5.57 -5.52
CA LEU A 41 -10.52 4.58 -4.47
C LEU A 41 -9.66 3.43 -5.00
N SER A 42 -8.87 2.85 -4.10
CA SER A 42 -8.12 1.63 -4.37
C SER A 42 -9.05 0.43 -4.47
N LYS A 43 -8.65 -0.57 -5.27
CA LYS A 43 -9.28 -1.90 -5.26
C LYS A 43 -9.01 -2.67 -3.96
N TYR A 44 -8.03 -2.25 -3.16
CA TYR A 44 -7.67 -2.86 -1.89
C TYR A 44 -8.25 -2.04 -0.72
N GLU A 45 -9.19 -2.63 0.04
CA GLU A 45 -9.82 -1.90 1.16
C GLU A 45 -8.81 -1.55 2.27
N THR A 46 -7.80 -2.39 2.50
CA THR A 46 -6.72 -2.09 3.45
C THR A 46 -5.94 -0.83 3.07
N VAL A 47 -5.77 -0.57 1.76
CA VAL A 47 -5.15 0.66 1.25
C VAL A 47 -6.08 1.85 1.45
N ASN A 48 -7.38 1.71 1.17
CA ASN A 48 -8.36 2.77 1.41
C ASN A 48 -8.41 3.19 2.89
N MET A 49 -8.44 2.22 3.82
CA MET A 49 -8.41 2.47 5.26
C MET A 49 -7.16 3.25 5.67
N TYR A 50 -6.00 2.84 5.16
CA TYR A 50 -4.73 3.52 5.41
C TYR A 50 -4.73 4.96 4.88
N LEU A 51 -5.22 5.19 3.66
CA LEU A 51 -5.28 6.51 3.04
C LEU A 51 -6.26 7.46 3.73
N ARG A 52 -7.39 6.95 4.23
CA ARG A 52 -8.30 7.71 5.10
C ARG A 52 -7.60 8.15 6.38
N ALA A 53 -6.93 7.21 7.06
CA ALA A 53 -6.21 7.50 8.31
C ALA A 53 -5.05 8.51 8.15
N LEU A 54 -4.47 8.63 6.95
CA LEU A 54 -3.48 9.67 6.63
C LEU A 54 -4.09 11.06 6.44
N LYS A 55 -5.35 11.15 5.98
CA LYS A 55 -6.03 12.43 5.74
C LYS A 55 -6.50 13.10 7.04
N ASP A 56 -6.78 12.29 8.05
CA ASP A 56 -7.27 12.74 9.36
C ASP A 56 -6.12 13.13 10.33
N LYS A 57 -4.87 13.17 9.83
CA LYS A 57 -3.67 13.62 10.56
C LYS A 57 -3.11 14.89 9.94
#